data_AF-A0A4R8TDC8-F1
#
_entry.id   AF-A0A4R8TDC8-F1
#
_cell.length_a   1.000
_cell.length_b   1.000
_cell.length_c   1.000
_cell.angle_alpha   90.00
_cell.angle_beta   90.00
_cell.angle_gamma   90.00
#
_symmetry.space_group_name_H-M   'P 1'
#
loop_
_entity.id
_entity.type
_entity.pdbx_description
1 polymer ?
#
loop_
_entity_poly.entity_id
_entity_poly.type
_entity_poly.pdbx_seq_one_letter_code
_entity_poly.pdbx_strand_id
1 'polypeptide(L)' 'MVFAWKAAGLTYNRYLAVASRVVRRSLKEDKRIVAERRGEMDLRFAKWENGKQGEPKSLAQAQPAASS' A
#
# COMPACT_ATOMS: atom_id res chain seq x y z
N MET A 1 -8.26 -12.24 -21.80
CA MET A 1 -8.90 -11.19 -20.99
C MET A 1 -7.91 -10.74 -19.92
N VAL A 2 -7.55 -9.46 -19.87
CA VAL A 2 -6.64 -8.93 -18.82
C VAL A 2 -7.51 -8.26 -17.77
N PHE A 3 -7.32 -8.61 -16.49
CA PHE A 3 -8.04 -7.97 -15.40
C PHE A 3 -7.77 -6.46 -15.37
N ALA A 4 -8.79 -5.65 -15.06
CA ALA A 4 -8.71 -4.19 -15.09
C ALA A 4 -7.56 -3.63 -14.21
N TRP A 5 -7.30 -4.23 -13.05
CA TRP A 5 -6.19 -3.81 -12.17
C TRP A 5 -4.81 -4.04 -12.81
N LYS A 6 -4.67 -5.13 -13.58
CA LYS A 6 -3.42 -5.46 -14.27
C LYS A 6 -3.20 -4.54 -15.47
N ALA A 7 -4.27 -4.17 -16.16
CA ALA A 7 -4.23 -3.16 -17.24
C ALA A 7 -3.88 -1.76 -16.70
N ALA A 8 -4.30 -1.42 -15.48
CA ALA A 8 -3.95 -0.18 -14.79
C ALA A 8 -2.54 -0.14 -14.19
N GLY A 9 -1.68 -1.11 -14.51
CA GLY A 9 -0.29 -1.17 -14.02
C GLY A 9 -0.14 -1.49 -12.52
N LEU A 10 -1.21 -1.94 -11.86
CA LEU A 10 -1.13 -2.31 -10.44
C LEU A 10 -0.45 -3.67 -10.28
N THR A 11 0.48 -3.74 -9.34
CA THR A 11 0.99 -5.02 -8.87
C THR A 11 -0.07 -5.77 -8.07
N TYR A 12 0.02 -7.10 -8.00
CA TYR A 12 -0.93 -7.91 -7.25
C TYR A 12 -0.98 -7.53 -5.75
N ASN A 13 0.18 -7.24 -5.16
CA ASN A 13 0.26 -6.76 -3.77
C ASN A 13 -0.50 -5.44 -3.57
N ARG A 14 -0.43 -4.54 -4.56
CA ARG A 14 -1.17 -3.27 -4.50
C ARG A 14 -2.67 -3.49 -4.60
N TYR A 15 -3.11 -4.36 -5.49
CA TYR A 15 -4.52 -4.75 -5.61
C TYR A 15 -5.05 -5.30 -4.27
N LEU A 16 -4.34 -6.25 -3.64
CA LEU A 16 -4.74 -6.82 -2.35
C LEU A 16 -4.75 -5.77 -1.21
N ALA A 17 -3.79 -4.86 -1.18
CA ALA A 17 -3.75 -3.79 -0.18
C ALA A 17 -4.98 -2.85 -0.29
N VAL A 18 -5.42 -2.54 -1.51
CA VAL A 18 -6.62 -1.73 -1.74
C VAL A 18 -7.89 -2.50 -1.38
N ALA A 19 -8.04 -3.73 -1.87
CA ALA A 19 -9.21 -4.56 -1.59
C ALA A 19 -9.39 -4.80 -0.08
N SER A 20 -8.32 -5.13 0.63
CA SER A 20 -8.35 -5.33 2.09
C SER A 20 -8.74 -4.07 2.86
N ARG A 21 -8.32 -2.87 2.42
CA ARG A 21 -8.75 -1.59 3.01
C ARG A 21 -10.26 -1.39 2.86
N VAL A 22 -10.81 -1.65 1.68
CA VAL A 22 -12.26 -1.51 1.44
C VAL A 22 -13.04 -2.48 2.32
N VAL A 23 -12.62 -3.75 2.37
CA VAL A 23 -13.27 -4.78 3.21
C VAL A 23 -13.30 -4.39 4.68
N ARG A 24 -12.21 -3.85 5.23
CA ARG A 24 -12.17 -3.39 6.64
C ARG A 24 -13.20 -2.29 6.92
N ARG A 25 -13.36 -1.34 5.99
CA ARG A 25 -14.31 -0.23 6.11
C ARG A 25 -15.77 -0.67 6.01
N SER A 26 -16.02 -1.82 5.38
CA SER A 26 -17.36 -2.41 5.25
C SER A 26 -17.81 -3.22 6.47
N LEU A 27 -16.96 -3.40 7.48
CA LEU A 27 -17.31 -4.13 8.71
C LEU A 27 -18.14 -3.26 9.67
N LYS A 28 -18.95 -3.93 10.51
CA LYS A 28 -19.60 -3.30 11.67
C LYS A 28 -18.55 -2.72 12.63
N GLU A 29 -18.93 -1.67 13.36
CA GLU A 29 -18.03 -0.88 14.23
C GLU A 29 -17.11 -1.73 15.10
N ASP A 30 -17.68 -2.65 15.88
CA ASP A 30 -16.96 -3.49 16.84
C ASP A 30 -15.82 -4.29 16.18
N LYS A 31 -16.02 -4.72 14.93
CA LYS A 31 -15.03 -5.50 14.16
C LYS A 31 -14.12 -4.59 13.36
N ARG A 32 -14.61 -3.43 12.92
CA ARG A 32 -13.84 -2.43 12.18
C ARG A 32 -12.69 -1.90 13.02
N ILE A 33 -12.92 -1.52 14.28
CA ILE A 33 -11.89 -0.96 15.18
C ILE A 33 -10.68 -1.91 15.29
N VAL A 34 -10.94 -3.21 15.45
CA VAL A 34 -9.88 -4.22 15.56
C VAL A 34 -9.17 -4.42 14.21
N ALA A 35 -9.92 -4.38 13.11
CA ALA A 35 -9.40 -4.61 11.76
C ALA A 35 -8.61 -3.42 11.19
N GLU A 36 -8.96 -2.18 11.56
CA GLU A 36 -8.31 -0.96 11.08
C GLU A 36 -6.85 -0.86 11.52
N ARG A 37 -6.52 -1.32 12.73
CA ARG A 37 -5.13 -1.38 13.22
C ARG A 37 -4.19 -2.16 12.29
N ARG A 38 -4.70 -3.12 11.51
CA ARG A 38 -3.91 -3.89 10.54
C ARG A 38 -3.59 -3.10 9.25
N GLY A 39 -4.22 -1.94 9.07
CA GLY A 39 -4.02 -1.06 7.91
C GLY A 39 -2.96 0.02 8.13
N GLU A 40 -2.47 0.18 9.36
CA GLU A 40 -1.43 1.14 9.72
C GLU A 40 -0.05 0.61 9.29
N MET A 41 0.74 1.46 8.62
CA MET A 41 2.06 1.08 8.12
C MET A 41 2.99 2.31 8.12
N ASP A 42 3.83 2.42 9.15
CA ASP A 42 4.80 3.52 9.33
C ASP A 42 6.24 3.12 8.95
N LEU A 43 6.36 2.21 7.99
CA LEU A 43 7.66 1.70 7.57
C LEU A 43 8.37 2.73 6.68
N ARG A 44 9.65 2.97 6.97
CA ARG A 44 10.55 3.82 6.16
C ARG A 44 11.61 2.94 5.51
N PHE A 45 12.04 3.32 4.32
CA PHE A 45 13.11 2.65 3.59
C PHE A 45 14.11 3.69 3.08
N ALA A 46 15.37 3.29 3.00
CA ALA A 46 16.43 4.05 2.38
C ALA A 46 17.00 3.20 1.24
N LYS A 47 17.00 3.73 0.01
CA LYS A 47 17.62 3.03 -1.12
C LYS A 47 19.12 3.16 -0.99
N TRP A 48 19.84 2.04 -1.02
CA TRP A 48 21.30 2.05 -1.08
C TRP A 48 21.73 2.01 -2.54
N GLU A 49 22.60 2.94 -2.92
CA GLU A 49 23.18 3.02 -4.27
C GLU A 49 24.67 3.35 -4.17
N ASN A 50 25.50 2.67 -4.95
CA ASN A 50 26.95 2.89 -4.98
C ASN A 50 27.62 2.88 -3.59
N GLY A 51 27.14 2.01 -2.69
CA GLY A 51 27.65 1.88 -1.32
C GLY A 51 27.25 3.00 -0.36
N LYS A 52 26.38 3.94 -0.78
CA LYS A 52 25.87 5.01 0.09
C LYS A 52 24.38 4.81 0.36
N GLN A 53 24.00 4.99 1.63
CA GLN A 53 22.60 5.03 2.02
C GLN A 53 21.95 6.32 1.52
N GLY A 54 20.89 6.20 0.72
CA GLY A 54 20.07 7.34 0.30
C GLY A 54 19.15 7.84 1.42
N GLU A 55 18.41 8.90 1.13
CA GLU A 55 17.50 9.50 2.11
C GLU A 55 16.37 8.53 2.54
N PRO A 56 16.09 8.41 3.86
CA PRO A 56 14.96 7.62 4.33
C PRO A 56 13.64 8.22 3.86
N LYS A 57 12.86 7.45 3.10
CA LYS A 57 11.52 7.82 2.65
C LYS A 57 10.48 6.94 3.35
N SER A 58 9.35 7.52 3.72
CA SER A 58 8.20 6.73 4.17
C SER A 58 7.69 5.88 3.00
N LEU A 59 7.41 4.59 3.24
CA LEU A 59 6.77 3.72 2.24
C LEU A 59 5.41 4.26 1.81
N ALA A 60 4.71 5.00 2.68
CA ALA A 60 3.45 5.63 2.32
C ALA A 60 3.65 6.78 1.31
N GLN A 61 4.78 7.49 1.38
CA GLN A 61 5.07 8.68 0.56
C GLN A 61 5.83 8.35 -0.73
N ALA A 62 6.66 7.30 -0.71
CA ALA A 62 7.45 6.93 -1.89
C ALA A 62 6.69 6.02 -2.87
N GLN A 63 5.42 5.72 -2.56
CA GLN A 63 4.53 5.13 -3.54
C GLN A 63 4.34 6.19 -4.64
N PRO A 64 4.73 5.93 -5.90
CA PRO A 64 4.41 6.85 -6.97
C PRO A 64 2.89 7.02 -6.96
N ALA A 65 2.42 8.26 -6.84
CA ALA A 65 1.05 8.61 -7.16
C ALA A 65 0.77 7.93 -8.51
N ALA A 66 -0.21 7.02 -8.53
CA ALA A 66 -0.54 6.24 -9.70
C ALA A 66 -0.55 7.19 -10.89
N SER A 67 0.41 7.00 -11.79
CA SER A 67 0.62 7.81 -12.98
C SER A 67 -0.71 7.90 -13.72
N SER A 68 -1.34 9.06 -13.58
CA SER A 68 -2.45 9.54 -14.37
C SER A 68 -1.98 9.90 -15.77
#